data_AF-A0A439D871-F1
#
_entry.id   AF-A0A439D871-F1
#
_cell.length_a   1.000
_cell.length_b   1.000
_cell.length_c   1.000
_cell.angle_alpha   90.00
_cell.angle_beta   90.00
_cell.angle_gamma   90.00
#
_symmetry.space_group_name_H-M   'P 1'
#
loop_
_entity.id
_entity.type
_entity.pdbx_description
1 polymer ?
#
loop_
_entity_poly.entity_id
_entity_poly.type
_entity_poly.pdbx_seq_one_letter_code
_entity_poly.pdbx_strand_id
1 'polypeptide(L)'
;MHFNALGRSIIVLNSVEAAHDLLDKRGANYADRPRFVLFEVMGWGITLTFLRWSPRFLLHRKLFQKSFTQSVCKAYEPIQAEEARRATRAIVADPENWELLLRQFYTAVVLRVGFGIEVQEKDDPYIKMMLDVEEATRQGGVPAGNIVDFSPTASLSSERRSSLRQAIQTVDPCPEHEKVYPTAS
;
A
#
# COMPACT_ATOMS: atom_id res chain seq x y z
N MET A 1 13.18 16.39 -17.82
CA MET A 1 14.28 15.57 -18.41
C MET A 1 13.65 14.41 -19.16
N HIS A 2 14.27 13.91 -20.22
CA HIS A 2 13.77 12.78 -21.02
C HIS A 2 14.87 11.75 -21.22
N PHE A 3 14.54 10.46 -21.08
CA PHE A 3 15.42 9.37 -21.45
C PHE A 3 14.63 8.17 -21.97
N ASN A 4 15.30 7.28 -22.70
CA ASN A 4 14.73 6.02 -23.16
C ASN A 4 15.30 4.87 -22.32
N ALA A 5 14.43 4.02 -21.79
CA ALA A 5 14.82 2.78 -21.13
C ALA A 5 14.06 1.61 -21.77
N LEU A 6 14.81 0.64 -22.32
CA LEU A 6 14.26 -0.60 -22.88
C LEU A 6 13.12 -0.36 -23.90
N GLY A 7 13.27 0.67 -24.73
CA GLY A 7 12.29 1.03 -25.77
C GLY A 7 11.13 1.89 -25.27
N ARG A 8 11.09 2.27 -23.99
CA ARG A 8 10.09 3.18 -23.43
C ARG A 8 10.66 4.57 -23.22
N SER A 9 9.95 5.58 -23.73
CA SER A 9 10.23 6.99 -23.43
C SER A 9 9.76 7.31 -22.01
N ILE A 10 10.66 7.85 -21.20
CA ILE A 10 10.40 8.26 -19.83
C ILE A 10 10.67 9.75 -19.70
N ILE A 11 9.69 10.47 -19.16
CA ILE A 11 9.78 11.91 -18.88
C ILE A 11 9.79 12.09 -17.38
N VAL A 12 10.84 12.73 -16.86
CA VAL A 12 10.99 13.07 -15.45
C VAL A 12 10.58 14.52 -15.23
N LEU A 13 9.62 14.71 -14.33
CA LEU A 13 9.20 16.01 -13.83
C LEU A 13 10.13 16.41 -12.69
N ASN A 14 10.85 17.51 -12.86
CA ASN A 14 11.87 17.98 -11.91
C ASN A 14 11.59 19.41 -11.41
N SER A 15 10.34 19.85 -11.48
CA SER A 15 9.91 21.14 -10.93
C SER A 15 8.47 21.04 -10.43
N VAL A 16 8.15 21.85 -9.43
CA VAL A 16 6.80 21.90 -8.85
C VAL A 16 5.80 22.39 -9.89
N GLU A 17 6.18 23.36 -10.72
CA GLU A 17 5.36 23.93 -11.77
C GLU A 17 4.99 22.86 -12.81
N ALA A 18 5.98 22.08 -13.26
CA ALA A 18 5.74 20.99 -14.21
C ALA A 18 4.86 19.88 -13.61
N ALA A 19 5.07 19.52 -12.34
CA ALA A 19 4.26 18.54 -11.63
C ALA A 19 2.81 19.02 -11.48
N HIS A 20 2.59 20.26 -11.07
CA HIS A 20 1.26 20.85 -10.92
C HIS A 20 0.54 20.99 -12.26
N ASP A 21 1.22 21.49 -13.30
CA ASP A 21 0.60 21.69 -14.61
C ASP A 21 0.22 20.38 -15.30
N LEU A 22 0.95 19.28 -15.06
CA LEU A 22 0.67 17.98 -15.66
C LEU A 22 -0.22 17.12 -14.77
N LEU A 23 0.12 16.94 -13.50
CA LEU A 23 -0.54 15.98 -12.62
C LEU A 23 -1.79 16.53 -11.93
N ASP A 24 -1.87 17.84 -11.71
CA ASP A 24 -3.05 18.47 -11.08
C ASP A 24 -4.00 19.03 -12.13
N LYS A 25 -3.60 20.09 -12.85
CA LYS A 25 -4.45 20.74 -13.87
C LYS A 25 -4.89 19.81 -15.00
N ARG A 26 -4.02 18.87 -15.39
CA ARG A 26 -4.24 17.92 -16.51
C ARG A 26 -4.21 16.47 -16.04
N GLY A 27 -4.42 16.22 -14.75
CA GLY A 27 -4.23 14.91 -14.14
C GLY A 27 -4.97 13.76 -14.82
N ALA A 28 -6.16 14.02 -15.39
CA ALA A 28 -6.93 13.02 -16.13
C ALA A 28 -6.16 12.42 -17.33
N ASN A 29 -5.29 13.19 -17.98
CA ASN A 29 -4.48 12.73 -19.12
C ASN A 29 -3.31 11.84 -18.69
N TYR A 30 -2.85 11.99 -17.44
CA TYR A 30 -1.66 11.33 -16.90
C TYR A 30 -2.00 10.41 -15.70
N ALA A 31 -3.27 10.06 -15.55
CA ALA A 31 -3.77 9.22 -14.45
C ALA A 31 -3.55 7.72 -14.69
N ASP A 32 -3.23 7.29 -15.92
CA ASP A 32 -2.93 5.88 -16.18
C ASP A 32 -1.61 5.45 -15.50
N ARG A 33 -1.44 4.15 -15.37
CA ARG A 33 -0.26 3.51 -14.78
C ARG A 33 0.29 2.47 -15.75
N PRO A 34 1.61 2.25 -15.78
CA PRO A 34 2.15 1.09 -16.47
C PRO A 34 1.63 -0.19 -15.82
N ARG A 35 1.64 -1.28 -16.58
CA ARG A 35 1.36 -2.61 -16.03
C ARG A 35 2.52 -3.01 -15.13
N PHE A 36 2.23 -3.43 -13.90
CA PHE A 36 3.23 -3.93 -12.97
C PHE A 36 3.11 -5.45 -12.82
N VAL A 37 3.91 -6.19 -13.59
CA VAL A 37 3.81 -7.66 -13.69
C VAL A 37 4.09 -8.31 -12.33
N LEU A 38 5.05 -7.75 -11.60
CA LEU A 38 5.38 -8.21 -10.25
C LEU A 38 4.15 -8.16 -9.32
N PHE A 39 3.48 -7.01 -9.24
CA PHE A 39 2.33 -6.82 -8.35
C PHE A 39 1.12 -7.67 -8.78
N GLU A 40 0.96 -7.95 -10.08
CA GLU A 40 -0.05 -8.92 -10.54
C GLU A 40 0.26 -10.34 -10.05
N VAL A 41 1.52 -10.78 -10.14
CA VAL A 41 1.94 -12.10 -9.64
C VAL A 41 1.80 -12.19 -8.12
N MET A 42 1.98 -11.07 -7.41
CA MET A 42 1.76 -11.00 -5.97
C MET A 42 0.27 -10.95 -5.55
N GLY A 43 -0.65 -10.95 -6.52
CA GLY A 43 -2.09 -10.86 -6.27
C GLY A 43 -2.60 -9.44 -6.00
N TRP A 44 -1.75 -8.42 -6.14
CA TRP A 44 -2.04 -7.02 -5.83
C TRP A 44 -2.57 -6.22 -7.04
N GLY A 45 -2.79 -6.89 -8.18
CA GLY A 45 -3.21 -6.23 -9.43
C GLY A 45 -4.57 -5.50 -9.34
N ILE A 46 -5.39 -5.81 -8.33
CA ILE A 46 -6.70 -5.14 -8.10
C ILE A 46 -6.62 -3.99 -7.08
N THR A 47 -5.48 -3.78 -6.43
CA THR A 47 -5.28 -2.71 -5.45
C THR A 47 -5.31 -1.36 -6.15
N LEU A 48 -6.04 -0.38 -5.59
CA LEU A 48 -6.28 0.93 -6.21
C LEU A 48 -4.97 1.65 -6.62
N THR A 49 -3.88 1.44 -5.89
CA THR A 49 -2.55 2.02 -6.17
C THR A 49 -1.91 1.51 -7.46
N PHE A 50 -2.19 0.27 -7.86
CA PHE A 50 -1.60 -0.38 -9.06
C PHE A 50 -2.59 -0.52 -10.21
N LEU A 51 -3.85 -0.15 -9.98
CA LEU A 51 -4.91 -0.32 -10.96
C LEU A 51 -4.77 0.71 -12.09
N ARG A 52 -4.77 0.23 -13.33
CA ARG A 52 -4.73 1.07 -14.54
C ARG A 52 -6.01 1.88 -14.69
N TRP A 53 -5.90 3.02 -15.38
CA TRP A 53 -7.04 3.88 -15.64
C TRP A 53 -8.12 3.09 -16.39
N SER A 54 -9.30 3.02 -15.78
CA SER A 54 -10.43 2.22 -16.24
C SER A 54 -11.70 2.62 -15.47
N PRO A 55 -12.90 2.24 -15.93
CA PRO A 55 -14.12 2.40 -15.13
C PRO A 55 -14.02 1.75 -13.74
N ARG A 56 -13.29 0.63 -13.63
CA ARG A 56 -13.01 -0.04 -12.36
C ARG A 56 -12.16 0.83 -11.43
N PHE A 57 -11.11 1.48 -11.95
CA PHE A 57 -10.31 2.44 -11.18
C PHE A 57 -11.15 3.60 -10.66
N LEU A 58 -11.98 4.19 -11.52
CA LEU A 58 -12.87 5.28 -11.12
C LEU A 58 -13.84 4.85 -10.01
N LEU A 59 -14.36 3.62 -10.09
CA LEU A 59 -15.23 3.06 -9.06
C LEU A 59 -14.49 2.85 -7.74
N HIS A 60 -13.33 2.17 -7.75
CA HIS A 60 -12.52 1.96 -6.54
C HIS A 60 -12.13 3.31 -5.90
N ARG A 61 -11.69 4.29 -6.71
CA ARG A 61 -11.35 5.63 -6.24
C ARG A 61 -12.55 6.33 -5.62
N LYS A 62 -13.71 6.30 -6.28
CA LYS A 62 -14.94 6.93 -5.77
C LYS A 62 -15.38 6.34 -4.43
N LEU A 63 -15.31 5.02 -4.29
CA LEU A 63 -15.66 4.34 -3.04
C LEU A 63 -14.67 4.70 -1.92
N PHE A 64 -13.37 4.62 -2.20
CA PHE A 64 -12.33 4.93 -1.23
C PHE A 64 -12.37 6.39 -0.78
N GLN A 65 -12.44 7.35 -1.72
CA GLN A 65 -12.41 8.77 -1.40
C GLN A 65 -13.57 9.24 -0.51
N LYS A 66 -14.74 8.59 -0.55
CA LYS A 66 -15.88 8.94 0.31
C LYS A 66 -15.54 8.81 1.79
N SER A 67 -14.74 7.81 2.17
CA SER A 67 -14.32 7.58 3.56
C SER A 67 -13.16 8.46 3.98
N PHE A 68 -12.47 9.11 3.04
CA PHE A 68 -11.27 9.91 3.33
C PHE A 68 -11.42 11.36 2.86
N THR A 69 -12.63 11.92 2.95
CA THR A 69 -12.84 13.35 2.75
C THR A 69 -12.34 14.14 3.97
N GLN A 70 -12.03 15.43 3.78
CA GLN A 70 -11.52 16.27 4.87
C GLN A 70 -12.45 16.31 6.08
N SER A 71 -13.77 16.28 5.87
CA SER A 71 -14.75 16.26 6.96
C SER A 71 -14.79 14.91 7.68
N VAL A 72 -14.76 13.80 6.95
CA VAL A 72 -14.79 12.45 7.54
C VAL A 72 -13.50 12.17 8.31
N CYS A 73 -12.34 12.58 7.77
CA CYS A 73 -11.06 12.37 8.43
C CYS A 73 -10.95 13.01 9.82
N LYS A 74 -11.73 14.06 10.12
CA LYS A 74 -11.77 14.66 11.47
C LYS A 74 -12.26 13.66 12.52
N ALA A 75 -13.13 12.73 12.16
CA ALA A 75 -13.60 11.69 13.08
C ALA A 75 -12.50 10.65 13.42
N TYR A 76 -11.42 10.59 12.64
CA TYR A 76 -10.29 9.69 12.89
C TYR A 76 -9.22 10.30 13.78
N GLU A 77 -9.24 11.62 13.99
CA GLU A 77 -8.25 12.32 14.83
C GLU A 77 -8.16 11.75 16.26
N PRO A 78 -9.27 11.45 16.97
CA PRO A 78 -9.17 10.88 18.31
C PRO A 78 -8.46 9.52 18.33
N ILE A 79 -8.69 8.68 17.32
CA ILE A 79 -8.02 7.38 17.15
C ILE A 79 -6.52 7.59 16.95
N GLN A 80 -6.15 8.47 16.02
CA GLN A 80 -4.74 8.80 15.74
C GLN A 80 -4.04 9.36 16.99
N ALA A 81 -4.69 10.25 17.73
CA ALA A 81 -4.14 10.85 18.93
C ALA A 81 -3.96 9.83 20.06
N GLU A 82 -4.90 8.89 20.21
CA GLU A 82 -4.78 7.81 21.18
C GLU A 82 -3.60 6.90 20.86
N GLU A 83 -3.53 6.38 19.63
CA GLU A 83 -2.44 5.50 19.20
C GLU A 83 -1.09 6.22 19.25
N ALA A 84 -1.03 7.52 18.92
CA ALA A 84 0.20 8.29 18.97
C ALA A 84 0.73 8.44 20.40
N ARG A 85 -0.17 8.63 21.38
CA ARG A 85 0.21 8.66 22.82
C ARG A 85 0.70 7.29 23.29
N ARG A 86 0.06 6.20 22.86
CA ARG A 86 0.50 4.82 23.17
C ARG A 86 1.91 4.59 22.60
N ALA A 87 2.10 4.89 21.32
CA ALA A 87 3.39 4.74 20.64
C ALA A 87 4.50 5.59 21.26
N THR A 88 4.22 6.86 21.57
CA THR A 88 5.23 7.74 22.20
C THR A 88 5.68 7.21 23.56
N ARG A 89 4.75 6.72 24.39
CA ARG A 89 5.10 6.10 25.67
C ARG A 89 5.94 4.83 25.49
N ALA A 90 5.58 3.99 24.53
CA ALA A 90 6.33 2.78 24.23
C ALA A 90 7.75 3.11 23.74
N ILE A 91 7.90 4.09 22.84
CA ILE A 91 9.21 4.52 22.30
C ILE A 91 10.10 5.11 23.40
N VAL A 92 9.53 5.88 24.33
CA VAL A 92 10.30 6.40 25.48
C VAL A 92 10.77 5.26 26.40
N ALA A 93 9.97 4.21 26.56
CA ALA A 93 10.32 3.05 27.38
C ALA A 93 11.33 2.11 26.69
N ASP A 94 11.29 2.00 25.37
CA ASP A 94 12.13 1.11 24.55
C ASP A 94 12.60 1.83 23.27
N PRO A 95 13.56 2.77 23.39
CA PRO A 95 14.00 3.61 22.29
C PRO A 95 14.77 2.85 21.21
N GLU A 96 15.37 1.69 21.54
CA GLU A 96 16.11 0.87 20.57
C GLU A 96 15.17 0.23 19.55
N ASN A 97 13.92 -0.07 19.93
CA ASN A 97 12.92 -0.68 19.08
C ASN A 97 11.91 0.32 18.47
N TRP A 98 12.27 1.62 18.41
CA TRP A 98 11.37 2.68 17.97
C TRP A 98 10.73 2.43 16.59
N GLU A 99 11.45 1.80 15.65
CA GLU A 99 10.90 1.53 14.33
C GLU A 99 9.76 0.50 14.38
N LEU A 100 9.92 -0.57 15.14
CA LEU A 100 8.87 -1.58 15.32
C LEU A 100 7.64 -0.94 15.99
N LEU A 101 7.87 -0.10 17.01
CA LEU A 101 6.81 0.61 17.72
C LEU A 101 6.08 1.62 16.81
N LEU A 102 6.80 2.24 15.87
CA LEU A 102 6.20 3.11 14.86
C LEU A 102 5.40 2.31 13.82
N ARG A 103 5.85 1.09 13.47
CA ARG A 103 5.09 0.17 12.64
C ARG A 103 3.79 -0.26 13.30
N GLN A 104 3.84 -0.56 14.61
CA GLN A 104 2.66 -0.86 15.40
C GLN A 104 1.68 0.30 15.43
N PHE A 105 2.17 1.53 15.61
CA PHE A 105 1.35 2.73 15.59
C PHE A 105 0.52 2.87 14.31
N TYR A 106 1.15 2.91 13.13
CA TYR A 106 0.39 3.13 11.91
C TYR A 106 -0.51 1.92 11.59
N THR A 107 -0.09 0.70 11.96
CA THR A 107 -0.88 -0.52 11.75
C THR A 107 -2.16 -0.49 12.58
N ALA A 108 -2.06 -0.12 13.86
CA ALA A 108 -3.22 0.05 14.74
C ALA A 108 -4.18 1.13 14.22
N VAL A 109 -3.66 2.27 13.75
CA VAL A 109 -4.49 3.33 13.16
C VAL A 109 -5.24 2.83 11.92
N VAL A 110 -4.53 2.17 10.98
CA VAL A 110 -5.14 1.65 9.75
C VAL A 110 -6.21 0.59 10.06
N LEU A 111 -5.96 -0.29 11.02
CA LEU A 111 -6.91 -1.33 11.41
C LEU A 111 -8.14 -0.76 12.11
N ARG A 112 -7.97 0.19 13.02
CA ARG A 112 -9.09 0.85 13.70
C ARG A 112 -9.94 1.67 12.73
N VAL A 113 -9.32 2.43 11.82
CA VAL A 113 -10.03 3.28 10.86
C VAL A 113 -10.66 2.46 9.73
N GLY A 114 -9.92 1.50 9.17
CA GLY A 114 -10.35 0.74 7.98
C GLY A 114 -11.26 -0.44 8.31
N PHE A 115 -11.06 -1.08 9.46
CA PHE A 115 -11.69 -2.36 9.80
C PHE A 115 -12.38 -2.35 11.16
N GLY A 116 -12.22 -1.30 11.97
CA GLY A 116 -12.75 -1.26 13.35
C GLY A 116 -12.06 -2.22 14.31
N ILE A 117 -10.89 -2.74 13.96
CA ILE A 117 -10.12 -3.71 14.76
C ILE A 117 -9.17 -2.95 15.67
N GLU A 118 -9.20 -3.26 16.97
CA GLU A 118 -8.25 -2.72 17.95
C GLU A 118 -7.09 -3.69 18.17
N VAL A 119 -5.86 -3.19 17.98
CA VAL A 119 -4.63 -3.93 18.25
C VAL A 119 -4.29 -3.78 19.72
N GLN A 120 -4.30 -4.88 20.48
CA GLN A 120 -4.15 -4.83 21.94
C GLN A 120 -2.73 -5.10 22.41
N GLU A 121 -1.91 -5.84 21.65
CA GLU A 121 -0.61 -6.35 22.13
C GLU A 121 0.52 -6.21 21.11
N LYS A 122 1.77 -6.27 21.60
CA LYS A 122 3.01 -6.18 20.79
C LYS A 122 3.10 -7.29 19.74
N ASP A 123 2.57 -8.48 20.08
CA ASP A 123 2.62 -9.71 19.29
C ASP A 123 1.30 -10.00 18.57
N ASP A 124 0.48 -8.96 18.36
CA ASP A 124 -0.77 -9.09 17.63
C ASP A 124 -0.50 -9.62 16.19
N PRO A 125 -1.23 -10.64 15.73
CA PRO A 125 -1.02 -11.26 14.43
C PRO A 125 -1.09 -10.26 13.26
N TYR A 126 -1.81 -9.15 13.42
CA TYR A 126 -1.87 -8.10 12.41
C TYR A 126 -0.57 -7.31 12.28
N ILE A 127 0.20 -7.17 13.37
CA ILE A 127 1.53 -6.55 13.32
C ILE A 127 2.48 -7.45 12.53
N LYS A 128 2.48 -8.75 12.83
CA LYS A 128 3.27 -9.72 12.08
C LYS A 128 2.90 -9.72 10.60
N MET A 129 1.61 -9.76 10.28
CA MET A 129 1.12 -9.68 8.91
C MET A 129 1.64 -8.43 8.19
N MET A 130 1.57 -7.26 8.84
CA MET A 130 2.08 -6.03 8.23
C MET A 130 3.57 -6.11 7.94
N LEU A 131 4.37 -6.65 8.86
CA LEU A 131 5.81 -6.87 8.67
C LEU A 131 6.09 -7.83 7.50
N ASP A 132 5.33 -8.92 7.39
CA ASP A 132 5.47 -9.89 6.29
C ASP A 132 5.11 -9.24 4.94
N VAL A 133 4.07 -8.39 4.92
CA VAL A 133 3.68 -7.62 3.72
C VAL A 133 4.74 -6.58 3.33
N GLU A 134 5.32 -5.87 4.29
CA GLU A 134 6.44 -4.94 4.04
C GLU A 134 7.63 -5.68 3.45
N GLU A 135 8.00 -6.82 4.04
CA GLU A 135 9.11 -7.64 3.59
C GLU A 135 8.87 -8.21 2.18
N ALA A 136 7.67 -8.73 1.90
CA ALA A 136 7.29 -9.19 0.56
C ALA A 136 7.37 -8.06 -0.48
N THR A 137 6.95 -6.84 -0.12
CA THR A 137 7.07 -5.65 -0.97
C THR A 137 8.53 -5.29 -1.22
N ARG A 138 9.35 -5.29 -0.16
CA ARG A 138 10.77 -4.96 -0.22
C ARG A 138 11.54 -5.92 -1.10
N GLN A 139 11.27 -7.22 -0.97
CA GLN A 139 11.88 -8.28 -1.78
C GLN A 139 11.40 -8.26 -3.23
N GLY A 140 10.14 -7.89 -3.47
CA GLY A 140 9.61 -7.67 -4.82
C GLY A 140 10.30 -6.51 -5.55
N GLY A 141 10.72 -5.48 -4.81
CA GLY A 141 11.33 -4.28 -5.37
C GLY A 141 10.31 -3.21 -5.75
N VAL A 142 10.80 -2.02 -6.09
CA VAL A 142 9.93 -0.87 -6.34
C VAL A 142 9.10 -1.05 -7.62
N PRO A 143 7.86 -0.51 -7.66
CA PRO A 143 7.08 -0.46 -8.89
C PRO A 143 7.86 0.19 -10.03
N ALA A 144 7.83 -0.44 -11.22
CA ALA A 144 8.60 -0.01 -12.39
C ALA A 144 10.14 0.01 -12.20
N GLY A 145 10.67 -0.61 -11.14
CA GLY A 145 12.11 -0.89 -10.99
C GLY A 145 12.53 -2.25 -11.55
N ASN A 146 11.57 -3.11 -11.89
CA ASN A 146 11.83 -4.48 -12.32
C ASN A 146 11.88 -4.59 -13.85
N ILE A 147 12.89 -5.30 -14.38
CA ILE A 147 13.06 -5.48 -15.84
C ILE A 147 11.84 -6.10 -16.53
N VAL A 148 11.10 -6.93 -15.79
CA VAL A 148 9.86 -7.57 -16.26
C VAL A 148 8.69 -6.59 -16.43
N ASP A 149 8.75 -5.41 -15.82
CA ASP A 149 7.76 -4.36 -16.04
C ASP A 149 7.99 -3.65 -17.38
N PHE A 150 9.21 -3.69 -17.93
CA PHE A 150 9.60 -2.99 -19.16
C PHE A 150 9.38 -3.81 -20.43
N SER A 151 9.58 -5.13 -20.39
CA SER A 151 9.43 -6.01 -21.55
C SER A 151 8.24 -6.96 -21.41
N PRO A 152 7.28 -6.98 -22.36
CA PRO A 152 6.17 -7.94 -22.37
C PRO A 152 6.61 -9.40 -22.45
N THR A 153 7.81 -9.68 -22.95
CA THR A 153 8.38 -11.03 -23.10
C THR A 153 9.29 -11.43 -21.93
N ALA A 154 9.72 -10.47 -21.10
CA ALA A 154 10.51 -10.77 -19.92
C ALA A 154 9.63 -11.43 -18.87
N SER A 155 9.68 -12.76 -18.83
CA SER A 155 9.14 -13.53 -17.72
C SER A 155 10.07 -13.42 -16.52
N LEU A 156 9.50 -13.28 -15.32
CA LEU A 156 10.24 -13.58 -14.10
C LEU A 156 10.82 -15.01 -14.23
N SER A 157 12.10 -15.20 -13.87
CA SER A 157 12.69 -16.55 -13.82
C SER A 157 11.85 -17.46 -12.93
N SER A 158 11.86 -18.77 -13.20
CA SER A 158 11.14 -19.75 -12.38
C SER A 158 11.49 -19.61 -10.89
N GLU A 159 12.77 -19.39 -10.58
CA GLU A 159 13.29 -19.17 -9.22
C GLU A 159 12.76 -17.87 -8.58
N ARG A 160 12.68 -16.76 -9.33
CA ARG A 160 12.08 -15.52 -8.81
C ARG A 160 10.58 -15.68 -8.58
N ARG A 161 9.88 -16.39 -9.48
CA ARG A 161 8.46 -16.68 -9.32
C ARG A 161 8.19 -17.55 -8.09
N SER A 162 9.00 -18.58 -7.85
CA SER A 162 8.85 -19.44 -6.66
C SER A 162 9.17 -18.66 -5.39
N SER A 163 10.22 -17.85 -5.38
CA SER A 163 10.59 -17.03 -4.22
C SER A 163 9.51 -16.02 -3.86
N LEU A 164 8.91 -15.34 -4.86
CA LEU A 164 7.80 -14.41 -4.63
C LEU A 164 6.53 -15.14 -4.16
N ARG A 165 6.21 -16.30 -4.74
CA ARG A 165 5.09 -17.14 -4.26
C ARG A 165 5.31 -17.59 -2.82
N GLN A 166 6.53 -17.96 -2.47
CA GLN A 166 6.88 -18.36 -1.11
C GLN A 166 6.77 -17.18 -0.15
N ALA A 167 7.26 -15.99 -0.52
CA ALA A 167 7.12 -14.76 0.28
C ALA A 167 5.65 -14.36 0.50
N ILE A 168 4.76 -14.65 -0.45
CA ILE A 168 3.30 -14.44 -0.28
C ILE A 168 2.70 -15.51 0.63
N GLN A 169 3.14 -16.77 0.49
CA GLN A 169 2.67 -17.88 1.34
C GLN A 169 3.14 -17.77 2.79
N THR A 170 4.22 -17.02 3.07
CA THR A 170 4.69 -16.72 4.42
C THR A 170 3.89 -15.61 5.10
N VAL A 171 3.08 -14.84 4.35
CA VAL A 171 2.10 -13.94 4.96
C VAL A 171 0.98 -14.81 5.51
N ASP A 172 0.92 -14.90 6.83
CA ASP A 172 -0.15 -15.64 7.49
C ASP A 172 -1.52 -15.09 7.05
N PRO A 173 -2.51 -15.95 6.80
CA PRO A 173 -3.85 -15.49 6.49
C PRO A 173 -4.38 -14.61 7.63
N CYS A 174 -5.22 -13.64 7.27
CA CYS A 174 -5.91 -12.80 8.25
C CYS A 174 -6.59 -13.70 9.28
N PRO A 175 -6.38 -13.47 10.59
CA PRO A 175 -7.11 -14.21 11.61
C PRO A 175 -8.60 -14.13 11.29
N GLU A 176 -9.28 -15.29 11.29
CA GLU A 176 -10.72 -15.31 11.04
C GLU A 176 -11.44 -14.57 12.16
N HIS A 177 -11.88 -13.34 11.89
CA HIS A 177 -12.88 -12.70 12.72
C HIS A 177 -14.26 -13.23 12.33
N GLU A 178 -14.69 -14.28 13.04
CA GLU A 178 -16.10 -14.62 13.12
C GLU A 178 -16.82 -13.40 13.74
N LYS A 179 -17.59 -12.66 12.91
CA LYS A 179 -18.43 -11.47 13.22
C LYS A 179 -17.79 -10.08 13.01
N VAL A 180 -17.71 -9.59 11.77
CA VAL A 180 -17.51 -8.13 11.50
C VAL A 180 -18.52 -7.54 10.51
N TYR A 181 -19.37 -8.35 9.87
CA TYR A 181 -20.50 -7.81 9.10
C TYR A 181 -21.77 -7.90 9.93
N PRO A 182 -22.39 -6.78 10.38
CA PRO A 182 -23.81 -6.83 10.71
C PRO A 182 -24.53 -7.21 9.42
N THR A 183 -25.21 -8.36 9.45
CA THR A 183 -26.18 -8.70 8.41
C THR A 183 -27.10 -7.51 8.24
N ALA A 184 -27.17 -6.96 7.02
CA ALA A 184 -28.16 -5.96 6.68
C ALA A 184 -29.54 -6.59 6.85
N SER A 185 -30.22 -6.22 7.94
CA SER A 185 -31.64 -6.45 8.20
C SER A 185 -32.46 -5.31 7.62
#